data_AF-A0A2H5XA10-F1
#
_entry.id   AF-A0A2H5XA10-F1
#
_cell.length_a   1.000
_cell.length_b   1.000
_cell.length_c   1.000
_cell.angle_alpha   90.00
_cell.angle_beta   90.00
_cell.angle_gamma   90.00
#
_symmetry.space_group_name_H-M   'P 1'
#
loop_
_entity.id
_entity.type
_entity.pdbx_description
1 polymer ?
#
loop_
_entity_poly.entity_id
_entity_poly.type
_entity_poly.pdbx_seq_one_letter_code
_entity_poly.pdbx_strand_id
1 'polypeptide(L)'
;MLRLAGFGVIATLTLLTAFGCGGHSGTMPSVSDNQTFAFPPRGGQPPSAPQLIRPNEVKIAYIRDGKIRFVVRATDPEGDRLKYRIVLKQNGNVIATFDQTVDPTGWSKPDYGSGEYAILAVPIPAGSYEWNAQAFDGSTWGAFHNTDATFIYAPK
;
A
#
# COMPACT_ATOMS: atom_id res chain seq x y z
N MET A 1 -68.58 -14.08 -2.62
CA MET A 1 -68.95 -12.90 -3.44
C MET A 1 -69.86 -11.99 -2.61
N LEU A 2 -69.90 -10.67 -2.88
CA LEU A 2 -70.47 -9.62 -1.98
C LEU A 2 -69.58 -9.49 -0.70
N ARG A 3 -69.33 -8.34 -0.02
CA ARG A 3 -69.51 -6.85 -0.16
C ARG A 3 -68.59 -6.21 0.94
N LEU A 4 -68.26 -4.91 1.07
CA LEU A 4 -68.38 -3.62 0.34
C LEU A 4 -67.33 -2.64 0.96
N ALA A 5 -67.17 -1.43 0.40
CA ALA A 5 -66.53 -0.22 1.01
C ALA A 5 -64.98 -0.23 1.15
N GLY A 6 -64.32 0.93 1.30
CA GLY A 6 -64.79 2.32 1.13
C GLY A 6 -63.99 3.34 1.95
N PHE A 7 -64.11 4.62 1.58
CA PHE A 7 -63.45 5.80 2.16
C PHE A 7 -61.92 5.90 2.01
N GLY A 8 -61.47 7.14 1.82
CA GLY A 8 -60.07 7.56 1.92
C GLY A 8 -60.01 8.95 2.56
N VAL A 9 -58.82 9.38 2.96
CA VAL A 9 -58.57 10.73 3.51
C VAL A 9 -57.30 11.28 2.86
N ILE A 10 -57.39 12.47 2.28
CA ILE A 10 -56.23 13.24 1.83
C ILE A 10 -55.83 14.16 2.98
N ALA A 11 -54.65 13.92 3.56
CA ALA A 11 -54.09 14.80 4.59
C ALA A 11 -53.27 15.92 3.92
N THR A 12 -53.85 17.12 3.82
CA THR A 12 -53.10 18.33 3.52
C THR A 12 -52.48 18.90 4.79
N LEU A 13 -51.21 19.32 4.73
CA LEU A 13 -50.63 20.20 5.73
C LEU A 13 -49.67 21.19 5.06
N THR A 14 -50.11 22.42 4.90
CA THR A 14 -49.28 23.56 4.53
C THR A 14 -48.67 24.16 5.79
N LEU A 15 -47.40 24.55 5.72
CA LEU A 15 -46.88 25.64 6.55
C LEU A 15 -45.95 26.51 5.70
N LEU A 16 -46.18 27.81 5.76
CA LEU A 16 -45.50 28.82 4.96
C LEU A 16 -44.49 29.56 5.84
N THR A 17 -43.20 29.46 5.54
CA THR A 17 -42.15 30.30 6.16
C THR A 17 -41.33 30.99 5.08
N ALA A 18 -41.81 32.16 4.64
CA ALA A 18 -41.04 33.05 3.79
C ALA A 18 -40.08 33.88 4.65
N PHE A 19 -38.77 33.65 4.49
CA PHE A 19 -37.73 34.58 4.91
C PHE A 19 -36.97 35.05 3.66
N GLY A 20 -37.40 36.18 3.09
CA GLY A 20 -36.64 36.88 2.08
C GLY A 20 -35.59 37.77 2.72
N CYS A 21 -34.32 37.59 2.38
CA CYS A 21 -33.24 38.54 2.66
C CYS A 21 -32.68 39.09 1.34
N GLY A 22 -32.23 40.35 1.37
CA GLY A 22 -31.93 41.14 0.18
C GLY A 22 -30.89 40.53 -0.75
N GLY A 23 -31.09 40.70 -2.06
CA GLY A 23 -30.13 40.28 -3.07
C GLY A 23 -28.84 41.10 -3.03
N HIS A 24 -27.73 40.44 -3.33
CA HIS A 24 -26.47 41.08 -3.70
C HIS A 24 -26.07 40.56 -5.09
N SER A 25 -25.84 41.45 -6.04
CA SER A 25 -25.53 41.10 -7.44
C SER A 25 -24.07 40.65 -7.59
N GLY A 26 -23.72 39.52 -6.97
CA GLY A 26 -22.46 38.83 -7.19
C GLY A 26 -22.63 37.73 -8.23
N THR A 27 -22.12 37.93 -9.44
CA THR A 27 -21.92 36.83 -10.39
C THR A 27 -20.80 35.94 -9.84
N MET A 28 -21.17 34.94 -9.04
CA MET A 28 -20.31 33.79 -8.78
C MET A 28 -19.89 33.25 -10.16
N PRO A 29 -18.59 33.10 -10.45
CA PRO A 29 -18.19 32.28 -11.59
C PRO A 29 -18.73 30.88 -11.31
N SER A 30 -19.53 30.34 -12.23
CA SER A 30 -19.95 28.94 -12.15
C SER A 30 -18.70 28.09 -12.26
N VAL A 31 -18.19 27.60 -11.13
CA VAL A 31 -17.16 26.57 -11.12
C VAL A 31 -17.80 25.39 -11.83
N SER A 32 -17.25 25.03 -12.99
CA SER A 32 -17.67 23.84 -13.71
C SER A 32 -17.16 22.64 -12.92
N ASP A 33 -17.95 22.17 -11.96
CA ASP A 33 -17.68 21.03 -11.08
C ASP A 33 -17.72 19.70 -11.84
N ASN A 34 -16.89 19.62 -12.89
CA ASN A 34 -16.53 18.43 -13.63
C ASN A 34 -15.01 18.18 -13.58
N GLN A 35 -14.33 18.75 -12.57
CA GLN A 35 -13.14 18.12 -12.01
C GLN A 35 -13.58 17.01 -11.05
N THR A 36 -14.13 15.95 -11.63
CA THR A 36 -14.21 14.66 -10.94
C THR A 36 -12.79 14.29 -10.52
N PHE A 37 -12.51 14.28 -9.23
CA PHE A 37 -11.27 13.71 -8.68
C PHE A 37 -11.31 12.20 -8.90
N ALA A 38 -11.01 11.80 -10.13
CA ALA A 38 -10.85 10.42 -10.53
C ALA A 38 -9.58 9.88 -9.89
N PHE A 39 -9.72 9.39 -8.65
CA PHE A 39 -8.78 8.41 -8.11
C PHE A 39 -8.57 7.34 -9.19
N PRO A 40 -7.33 6.99 -9.55
CA PRO A 40 -7.11 5.95 -10.53
C PRO A 40 -7.77 4.65 -10.06
N PRO A 41 -8.25 3.79 -10.98
CA PRO A 41 -8.67 2.45 -10.59
C PRO A 41 -7.48 1.73 -9.92
N ARG A 42 -7.75 1.03 -8.82
CA ARG A 42 -6.76 0.24 -8.05
C ARG A 42 -5.90 -0.64 -8.96
N GLY A 43 -4.60 -0.70 -8.69
CA GLY A 43 -3.60 -1.30 -9.59
C GLY A 43 -3.35 -0.52 -10.89
N GLY A 44 -3.69 0.77 -10.91
CA GLY A 44 -3.59 1.65 -12.09
C GLY A 44 -2.19 2.17 -12.38
N GLN A 45 -1.34 2.30 -11.35
CA GLN A 45 0.08 2.62 -11.46
C GLN A 45 0.91 1.61 -10.65
N PRO A 46 2.16 1.33 -11.07
CA PRO A 46 3.05 0.46 -10.32
C PRO A 46 3.56 1.15 -9.04
N PRO A 47 3.82 0.39 -7.96
CA PRO A 47 4.30 0.96 -6.70
C PRO A 47 5.76 1.44 -6.81
N SER A 48 6.11 2.40 -5.94
CA SER A 48 7.47 2.95 -5.88
C SER A 48 8.52 1.88 -5.59
N ALA A 49 9.73 2.05 -6.12
CA ALA A 49 10.90 1.27 -5.70
C ALA A 49 11.07 1.29 -4.16
N PRO A 50 11.18 0.13 -3.48
CA PRO A 50 11.31 0.11 -2.03
C PRO A 50 12.55 0.83 -1.50
N GLN A 51 12.39 1.48 -0.35
CA GLN A 51 13.50 1.92 0.50
C GLN A 51 14.05 0.70 1.27
N LEU A 52 15.36 0.45 1.16
CA LEU A 52 16.04 -0.65 1.87
C LEU A 52 16.48 -0.15 3.25
N ILE A 53 15.64 -0.35 4.26
CA ILE A 53 15.80 0.29 5.58
C ILE A 53 16.84 -0.44 6.43
N ARG A 54 16.83 -1.79 6.42
CA ARG A 54 17.83 -2.67 7.07
C ARG A 54 17.88 -4.03 6.36
N PRO A 55 19.03 -4.73 6.34
CA PRO A 55 20.36 -4.27 6.73
C PRO A 55 21.01 -3.40 5.64
N ASN A 56 21.73 -2.35 6.03
CA ASN A 56 22.42 -1.46 5.09
C ASN A 56 23.79 -1.05 5.65
N GLU A 57 24.87 -1.30 4.90
CA GLU A 57 26.25 -0.87 5.18
C GLU A 57 26.82 -1.31 6.54
N VAL A 58 26.21 -2.32 7.17
CA VAL A 58 26.56 -2.79 8.53
C VAL A 58 27.11 -4.22 8.54
N LYS A 59 28.04 -4.46 9.47
CA LYS A 59 28.40 -5.80 9.94
C LYS A 59 27.52 -6.21 11.12
N ILE A 60 26.76 -7.29 10.95
CA ILE A 60 25.83 -7.81 11.94
C ILE A 60 26.45 -9.05 12.58
N ALA A 61 26.93 -8.89 13.81
CA ALA A 61 27.69 -9.90 14.55
C ALA A 61 26.90 -10.67 15.63
N TYR A 62 25.63 -10.31 15.85
CA TYR A 62 24.78 -10.96 16.86
C TYR A 62 23.31 -10.85 16.49
N ILE A 63 22.64 -12.00 16.35
CA ILE A 63 21.18 -12.09 16.29
C ILE A 63 20.74 -13.29 17.15
N ARG A 64 19.96 -13.03 18.21
CA ARG A 64 19.60 -14.03 19.23
C ARG A 64 18.81 -15.23 18.72
N ASP A 65 18.07 -15.09 17.62
CA ASP A 65 17.27 -16.17 17.00
C ASP A 65 17.82 -16.63 15.64
N GLY A 66 19.05 -16.24 15.28
CA GLY A 66 19.72 -16.63 14.04
C GLY A 66 19.12 -16.09 12.74
N LYS A 67 18.07 -15.26 12.80
CA LYS A 67 17.33 -14.77 11.62
C LYS A 67 17.66 -13.33 11.26
N ILE A 68 18.28 -13.12 10.10
CA ILE A 68 18.43 -11.78 9.54
C ILE A 68 17.04 -11.17 9.32
N ARG A 69 16.91 -9.88 9.61
CA ARG A 69 15.68 -9.11 9.47
C ARG A 69 15.87 -8.06 8.38
N PHE A 70 15.33 -8.36 7.21
CA PHE A 70 15.18 -7.36 6.16
C PHE A 70 13.98 -6.49 6.49
N VAL A 71 14.14 -5.17 6.38
CA VAL A 71 13.10 -4.18 6.59
C VAL A 71 13.05 -3.29 5.36
N VAL A 72 11.88 -3.22 4.72
CA VAL A 72 11.65 -2.43 3.51
C VAL A 72 10.38 -1.59 3.61
N ARG A 73 10.28 -0.55 2.78
CA ARG A 73 9.11 0.34 2.73
C ARG A 73 8.92 0.86 1.31
N ALA A 74 7.73 0.74 0.75
CA ALA A 74 7.33 1.37 -0.51
C ALA A 74 5.98 2.08 -0.34
N THR A 75 5.68 3.00 -1.26
CA THR A 75 4.37 3.65 -1.40
C THR A 75 3.74 3.29 -2.74
N ASP A 76 2.46 2.99 -2.68
CA ASP A 76 1.55 2.84 -3.80
C ASP A 76 0.79 4.16 -4.04
N PRO A 77 0.63 4.64 -5.30
CA PRO A 77 -0.07 5.90 -5.59
C PRO A 77 -1.59 5.84 -5.33
N GLU A 78 -2.23 4.71 -5.64
CA GLU A 78 -3.65 4.44 -5.43
C GLU A 78 -3.98 4.05 -3.98
N GLY A 79 -2.95 3.69 -3.20
CA GLY A 79 -3.08 3.27 -1.82
C GLY A 79 -3.42 1.77 -1.66
N ASP A 80 -3.05 0.95 -2.63
CA ASP A 80 -3.21 -0.50 -2.60
C ASP A 80 -2.30 -1.19 -1.56
N ARG A 81 -2.57 -2.49 -1.34
CA ARG A 81 -1.90 -3.31 -0.32
C ARG A 81 -0.70 -4.01 -0.93
N LEU A 82 0.48 -3.66 -0.44
CA LEU A 82 1.75 -4.07 -0.99
C LEU A 82 2.22 -5.43 -0.46
N LYS A 83 2.68 -6.27 -1.39
CA LYS A 83 3.56 -7.41 -1.13
C LYS A 83 4.97 -7.10 -1.64
N TYR A 84 5.95 -7.90 -1.23
CA TYR A 84 7.35 -7.65 -1.56
C TYR A 84 8.09 -8.90 -2.04
N ARG A 85 9.10 -8.68 -2.90
CA ARG A 85 10.14 -9.67 -3.23
C ARG A 85 11.48 -9.11 -2.81
N ILE A 86 12.25 -9.88 -2.06
CA ILE A 86 13.64 -9.60 -1.71
C ILE A 86 14.55 -10.57 -2.50
N VAL A 87 15.59 -10.03 -3.12
CA VAL A 87 16.61 -10.79 -3.84
C VAL A 87 17.93 -10.65 -3.09
N LEU A 88 18.54 -11.77 -2.73
CA LEU A 88 19.81 -11.85 -2.02
C LEU A 88 20.89 -12.38 -2.97
N LYS A 89 22.05 -11.71 -2.99
CA LYS A 89 23.16 -11.97 -3.91
C LYS A 89 24.49 -12.13 -3.17
N GLN A 90 25.44 -12.79 -3.82
CA GLN A 90 26.86 -12.76 -3.45
C GLN A 90 27.72 -12.65 -4.71
N ASN A 91 28.62 -11.68 -4.75
CA ASN A 91 29.48 -11.40 -5.91
C ASN A 91 28.66 -11.19 -7.19
N GLY A 92 27.56 -10.43 -7.12
CA GLY A 92 26.61 -10.19 -8.21
C GLY A 92 25.64 -11.33 -8.52
N ASN A 93 25.88 -12.55 -8.05
CA ASN A 93 25.07 -13.73 -8.36
C ASN A 93 23.90 -13.86 -7.38
N VAL A 94 22.68 -14.05 -7.88
CA VAL A 94 21.50 -14.33 -7.04
C VAL A 94 21.65 -15.70 -6.38
N ILE A 95 21.60 -15.74 -5.05
CA ILE A 95 21.68 -16.97 -4.25
C ILE A 95 20.34 -17.36 -3.61
N ALA A 96 19.42 -16.40 -3.43
CA ALA A 96 18.09 -16.63 -2.89
C ALA A 96 17.13 -15.52 -3.33
N THR A 97 15.86 -15.87 -3.52
CA THR A 97 14.76 -14.93 -3.74
C THR A 97 13.63 -15.28 -2.78
N PHE A 98 13.20 -14.32 -1.98
CA PHE A 98 12.10 -14.43 -1.03
C PHE A 98 10.93 -13.63 -1.58
N ASP A 99 9.96 -14.30 -2.19
CA ASP A 99 8.82 -13.67 -2.87
C ASP A 99 7.51 -13.93 -2.13
N GLN A 100 6.96 -12.89 -1.50
CA GLN A 100 5.73 -12.97 -0.70
C GLN A 100 4.48 -13.32 -1.54
N THR A 101 4.54 -13.25 -2.87
CA THR A 101 3.46 -13.71 -3.74
C THR A 101 3.47 -15.22 -3.96
N VAL A 102 4.62 -15.88 -3.70
CA VAL A 102 4.82 -17.34 -3.85
C VAL A 102 4.87 -18.02 -2.48
N ASP A 103 5.62 -17.47 -1.52
CA ASP A 103 5.74 -17.97 -0.16
C ASP A 103 5.73 -16.81 0.87
N PRO A 104 4.69 -16.68 1.71
CA PRO A 104 4.63 -15.69 2.78
C PRO A 104 5.46 -16.08 4.02
N THR A 105 6.15 -17.23 4.03
CA THR A 105 6.93 -17.71 5.19
C THR A 105 8.02 -16.71 5.60
N GLY A 106 8.06 -16.38 6.90
CA GLY A 106 9.03 -15.46 7.48
C GLY A 106 8.68 -13.97 7.32
N TRP A 107 7.68 -13.61 6.50
CA TRP A 107 7.13 -12.25 6.47
C TRP A 107 6.26 -12.00 7.72
N SER A 108 6.25 -10.77 8.23
CA SER A 108 5.50 -10.42 9.45
C SER A 108 3.98 -10.27 9.25
N LYS A 109 3.52 -10.13 8.00
CA LYS A 109 2.11 -10.02 7.58
C LYS A 109 1.91 -10.66 6.19
N PRO A 110 0.68 -11.01 5.79
CA PRO A 110 0.38 -11.46 4.42
C PRO A 110 0.56 -10.36 3.36
N ASP A 111 0.40 -9.10 3.75
CA ASP A 111 0.53 -7.88 2.95
C ASP A 111 0.66 -6.65 3.88
N TYR A 112 1.00 -5.50 3.31
CA TYR A 112 1.29 -4.24 4.02
C TYR A 112 0.58 -3.05 3.36
N GLY A 113 0.42 -1.94 4.06
CA GLY A 113 -0.16 -0.72 3.49
C GLY A 113 0.85 0.04 2.63
N SER A 114 0.35 0.88 1.71
CA SER A 114 1.14 1.96 1.11
C SER A 114 1.82 2.77 2.23
N GLY A 115 3.15 2.83 2.21
CA GLY A 115 3.95 3.51 3.23
C GLY A 115 4.13 2.76 4.55
N GLU A 116 3.70 1.51 4.69
CA GLU A 116 3.95 0.64 5.86
C GLU A 116 5.33 -0.05 5.77
N TYR A 117 5.95 -0.34 6.92
CA TYR A 117 7.20 -1.11 6.98
C TYR A 117 6.93 -2.61 6.91
N ALA A 118 7.46 -3.27 5.88
CA ALA A 118 7.46 -4.72 5.75
C ALA A 118 8.71 -5.33 6.40
N ILE A 119 8.56 -6.52 7.01
CA ILE A 119 9.66 -7.23 7.67
C ILE A 119 9.68 -8.69 7.20
N LEU A 120 10.85 -9.15 6.75
CA LEU A 120 11.15 -10.56 6.47
C LEU A 120 12.22 -11.05 7.45
N ALA A 121 11.94 -12.13 8.18
CA ALA A 121 12.83 -12.74 9.16
C ALA A 121 13.22 -14.18 8.76
N VAL A 122 14.41 -14.34 8.18
CA VAL A 122 14.90 -15.60 7.59
C VAL A 122 16.27 -16.02 8.14
N PRO A 123 16.55 -17.32 8.30
CA PRO A 123 17.90 -17.80 8.53
C PRO A 123 18.69 -17.76 7.20
N ILE A 124 19.95 -17.29 7.26
CA ILE A 124 20.91 -17.37 6.15
C ILE A 124 22.28 -17.81 6.69
N PRO A 125 23.19 -18.37 5.87
CA PRO A 125 24.57 -18.62 6.27
C PRO A 125 25.31 -17.33 6.67
N ALA A 126 26.47 -17.48 7.31
CA ALA A 126 27.39 -16.36 7.50
C ALA A 126 28.08 -16.00 6.16
N GLY A 127 28.27 -14.71 5.89
CA GLY A 127 28.87 -14.22 4.65
C GLY A 127 28.74 -12.71 4.45
N SER A 128 29.35 -12.23 3.36
CA SER A 128 29.08 -10.90 2.79
C SER A 128 28.00 -11.02 1.72
N TYR A 129 27.09 -10.05 1.65
CA TYR A 129 25.91 -10.10 0.78
C TYR A 129 25.62 -8.75 0.13
N GLU A 130 25.14 -8.79 -1.11
CA GLU A 130 24.35 -7.71 -1.71
C GLU A 130 22.86 -8.09 -1.66
N TRP A 131 21.94 -7.13 -1.58
CA TRP A 131 20.51 -7.41 -1.65
C TRP A 131 19.70 -6.25 -2.24
N ASN A 132 18.52 -6.58 -2.74
CA ASN A 132 17.58 -5.64 -3.34
C ASN A 132 16.14 -6.06 -3.05
N ALA A 133 15.17 -5.17 -3.24
CA ALA A 133 13.76 -5.46 -3.13
C ALA A 133 12.93 -4.74 -4.20
N GLN A 134 11.76 -5.30 -4.51
CA GLN A 134 10.70 -4.68 -5.32
C GLN A 134 9.34 -4.92 -4.64
N ALA A 135 8.36 -4.06 -4.91
CA ALA A 135 7.00 -4.13 -4.37
C ALA A 135 5.98 -4.60 -5.42
N PHE A 136 4.86 -5.15 -4.98
CA PHE A 136 3.75 -5.65 -5.81
C PHE A 136 2.42 -5.14 -5.27
N ASP A 137 1.62 -4.48 -6.12
CA ASP A 137 0.32 -3.86 -5.74
C ASP A 137 -0.86 -4.83 -5.69
N GLY A 138 -0.71 -6.04 -6.27
CA GLY A 138 -1.79 -7.00 -6.49
C GLY A 138 -1.97 -7.35 -7.97
N SER A 139 -1.56 -6.44 -8.85
CA SER A 139 -1.62 -6.51 -10.32
C SER A 139 -0.23 -6.38 -10.95
N THR A 140 0.59 -5.41 -10.52
CA THR A 140 1.90 -5.12 -11.14
C THR A 140 3.06 -5.13 -10.14
N TRP A 141 4.28 -5.33 -10.66
CA TRP A 141 5.52 -5.18 -9.91
C TRP A 141 6.12 -3.79 -10.16
N GLY A 142 6.42 -3.08 -9.07
CA GLY A 142 7.21 -1.85 -9.10
C GLY A 142 8.67 -2.12 -9.42
N ALA A 143 9.43 -1.04 -9.61
CA ALA A 143 10.87 -1.12 -9.85
C ALA A 143 11.62 -1.71 -8.63
N PHE A 144 12.80 -2.29 -8.89
CA PHE A 144 13.79 -2.58 -7.85
C PHE A 144 14.34 -1.27 -7.25
N HIS A 145 14.89 -1.36 -6.02
CA HIS A 145 15.77 -0.32 -5.50
C HIS A 145 17.02 -0.16 -6.38
N ASN A 146 17.64 1.03 -6.35
CA ASN A 146 18.84 1.31 -7.12
C ASN A 146 19.82 2.14 -6.27
N THR A 147 21.03 1.69 -5.96
CA THR A 147 21.66 0.39 -6.30
C THR A 147 21.24 -0.76 -5.37
N ASP A 148 21.83 -1.95 -5.50
CA ASP A 148 21.78 -2.95 -4.43
C ASP A 148 22.40 -2.39 -3.14
N ALA A 149 21.88 -2.78 -1.97
CA ALA A 149 22.48 -2.50 -0.67
C ALA A 149 23.37 -3.67 -0.22
N THR A 150 24.39 -3.40 0.60
CA THR A 150 25.33 -4.44 1.08
C THR A 150 25.31 -4.61 2.61
N PHE A 151 25.67 -5.80 3.09
CA PHE A 151 25.89 -6.08 4.51
C PHE A 151 26.80 -7.30 4.72
N ILE A 152 27.31 -7.47 5.94
CA ILE A 152 28.04 -8.67 6.37
C ILE A 152 27.27 -9.31 7.52
N TYR A 153 26.91 -10.58 7.40
CA TYR A 153 26.32 -11.37 8.48
C TYR A 153 27.34 -12.38 9.02
N ALA A 154 27.67 -12.26 10.29
CA ALA A 154 28.66 -13.10 10.96
C ALA A 154 28.25 -13.33 12.43
N PRO A 155 27.15 -14.07 12.69
CA PRO A 155 26.68 -14.34 14.04
C PRO A 155 27.75 -15.08 14.85
N LYS A 156 27.90 -14.67 16.12
CA LYS A 156 28.65 -15.39 17.16
C LYS A 156 27.78 -16.43 17.86
#